data_AF-A0AAU2XGW2-F1
#
_entry.id   AF-A0AAU2XGW2-F1
#
_cell.length_a   1.000
_cell.length_b   1.000
_cell.length_c   1.000
_cell.angle_alpha   90.00
_cell.angle_beta   90.00
_cell.angle_gamma   90.00
#
_symmetry.space_group_name_H-M   'P 1'
#
loop_
_entity.id
_entity.type
_entity.pdbx_description
1 polymer ?
#
loop_
_entity_poly.entity_id
_entity_poly.type
_entity_poly.pdbx_seq_one_letter_code
_entity_poly.pdbx_strand_id
1 'polypeptide(L)'
;MAVIFFDANVLYADIDREQFDVIRAIARTEHRVCLPAVVRDELVARKILPHRAAHAALAASARKFANSAPWTEAPPALPAYDEAAAREHWKRVYADVFEVVPTPPGVADLALEREAYCDKPAKIKVLDDPKSKKGGARDVAIWLTVTDFLHRNPRTHVIFVSNNPKDFGDGSSFPPLLEHDLGSERYRFTLLTSLEAAIAAVTKPVHIPEADKEAVLRTLLATENTAATVAAAAVQDRRFRNGWSAVDLDNPGGTRYPQIHAHAWVGTPVAELIDLSNGTVHQIGKDTWYLATARWALVGLASHGPFIGARVPTVTMTGAVWRTRMLFSAAVDDLPSVIKSDAIEDPGRGDGPCNDTLKHAAGLWRDRYSSAEVLLRDQVERQLRWRQLQGFIDTLNGNAAAGNGDVPPFTTPTAMGAIDAVAQWLAAEARSGAGGPLDEDDE
;
A
#
# COMPACT_ATOMS: atom_id res chain seq x y z
N MET A 1 28.01 -11.18 -5.41
CA MET A 1 26.57 -11.02 -5.70
C MET A 1 25.84 -12.28 -5.24
N ALA A 2 24.83 -12.14 -4.39
CA ALA A 2 24.00 -13.25 -3.94
C ALA A 2 22.62 -13.19 -4.61
N VAL A 3 22.03 -14.35 -4.84
CA VAL A 3 20.61 -14.50 -5.21
C VAL A 3 19.90 -15.25 -4.09
N ILE A 4 18.90 -14.62 -3.50
CA ILE A 4 18.22 -15.07 -2.29
C ILE A 4 16.84 -15.58 -2.65
N PHE A 5 16.59 -16.88 -2.50
CA PHE A 5 15.29 -17.50 -2.69
C PHE A 5 14.58 -17.68 -1.36
N PHE A 6 13.31 -17.29 -1.30
CA PHE A 6 12.48 -17.50 -0.11
C PHE A 6 11.44 -18.59 -0.34
N ASP A 7 11.27 -19.43 0.67
CA ASP A 7 10.09 -20.28 0.85
C ASP A 7 8.92 -19.47 1.44
N ALA A 8 7.69 -19.89 1.17
CA ALA A 8 6.46 -19.28 1.68
C ALA A 8 6.41 -19.30 3.22
N ASN A 9 7.11 -20.24 3.86
CA ASN A 9 7.11 -20.39 5.30
C ASN A 9 7.97 -19.35 6.05
N VAL A 10 8.99 -18.78 5.42
CA VAL A 10 9.78 -17.70 6.01
C VAL A 10 9.03 -16.37 5.87
N LEU A 11 8.20 -16.29 4.82
CA LEU A 11 7.38 -15.12 4.50
C LEU A 11 5.96 -15.22 5.10
N TYR A 12 5.74 -16.03 6.14
CA TYR A 12 4.46 -16.09 6.88
C TYR A 12 4.08 -14.75 7.52
N ALA A 13 5.07 -13.91 7.80
CA ALA A 13 4.87 -12.56 8.29
C ALA A 13 4.10 -11.71 7.26
N ASP A 14 3.33 -10.73 7.75
CA ASP A 14 2.77 -9.74 6.85
C ASP A 14 3.88 -9.02 6.08
N ILE A 15 3.65 -8.71 4.80
CA ILE A 15 4.60 -7.95 3.97
C ILE A 15 4.87 -6.55 4.56
N ASP A 16 4.03 -6.15 5.51
CA ASP A 16 4.08 -4.90 6.25
C ASP A 16 4.99 -4.92 7.49
N ARG A 17 5.75 -6.01 7.71
CA ARG A 17 6.74 -6.10 8.79
C ARG A 17 8.07 -5.44 8.40
N GLU A 18 8.77 -4.94 9.41
CA GLU A 18 10.06 -4.24 9.28
C GLU A 18 11.10 -5.01 8.46
N GLN A 19 11.13 -6.33 8.58
CA GLN A 19 12.07 -7.17 7.84
C GLN A 19 11.86 -7.08 6.31
N PHE A 20 10.63 -6.90 5.83
CA PHE A 20 10.37 -6.77 4.39
C PHE A 20 10.86 -5.45 3.82
N ASP A 21 10.96 -4.40 4.63
CA ASP A 21 11.53 -3.13 4.20
C ASP A 21 13.03 -3.26 3.97
N VAL A 22 13.72 -4.06 4.80
CA VAL A 22 15.13 -4.40 4.56
C VAL A 22 15.26 -5.29 3.32
N ILE A 23 14.33 -6.22 3.08
CA ILE A 23 14.31 -6.99 1.82
C ILE A 23 14.14 -6.07 0.60
N ARG A 24 13.24 -5.08 0.66
CA ARG A 24 13.08 -4.06 -0.40
C ARG A 24 14.37 -3.29 -0.64
N ALA A 25 15.09 -2.93 0.43
CA ALA A 25 16.40 -2.31 0.32
C ALA A 25 17.41 -3.22 -0.38
N ILE A 26 17.46 -4.50 0.01
CA ILE A 26 18.32 -5.51 -0.64
C ILE A 26 17.98 -5.67 -2.13
N ALA A 27 16.70 -5.66 -2.49
CA ALA A 27 16.24 -5.78 -3.88
C ALA A 27 16.65 -4.58 -4.77
N ARG A 28 17.05 -3.45 -4.17
CA ARG A 28 17.54 -2.26 -4.88
C ARG A 28 19.07 -2.22 -5.02
N THR A 29 19.79 -3.21 -4.49
CA THR A 29 21.25 -3.30 -4.65
C THR A 29 21.62 -4.29 -5.76
N GLU A 30 22.89 -4.70 -5.82
CA GLU A 30 23.32 -5.77 -6.73
C GLU A 30 22.75 -7.15 -6.39
N HIS A 31 22.17 -7.33 -5.19
CA HIS A 31 21.56 -8.60 -4.79
C HIS A 31 20.20 -8.80 -5.46
N ARG A 32 19.84 -10.06 -5.73
CA ARG A 32 18.51 -10.39 -6.24
C ARG A 32 17.73 -11.13 -5.17
N VAL A 33 16.50 -10.67 -4.94
CA VAL A 33 15.57 -11.27 -4.01
C VAL A 33 14.50 -11.97 -4.84
N CYS A 34 14.41 -13.28 -4.72
CA CYS A 34 13.65 -14.13 -5.63
C CYS A 34 12.58 -14.96 -4.94
N LEU A 35 11.47 -15.19 -5.65
CA LEU A 35 10.45 -16.17 -5.31
C LEU A 35 10.31 -17.19 -6.43
N PRO A 36 10.37 -18.50 -6.15
CA PRO A 36 9.83 -19.49 -7.06
C PRO A 36 8.35 -19.18 -7.35
N ALA A 37 7.90 -19.33 -8.60
CA ALA A 37 6.53 -19.01 -9.00
C ALA A 37 5.47 -19.71 -8.12
N VAL A 38 5.73 -20.97 -7.74
CA VAL A 38 4.88 -21.74 -6.83
C VAL A 38 4.78 -21.11 -5.42
N VAL A 39 5.86 -20.49 -4.92
CA VAL A 39 5.85 -19.77 -3.62
C VAL A 39 4.98 -18.53 -3.71
N ARG A 40 5.16 -17.73 -4.77
CA ARG A 40 4.32 -16.53 -4.99
C ARG A 40 2.85 -16.92 -5.06
N ASP A 41 2.51 -17.96 -5.82
CA ASP A 41 1.12 -18.38 -5.99
C ASP A 41 0.51 -18.87 -4.68
N GLU A 42 1.30 -19.53 -3.81
CA GLU A 42 0.87 -19.83 -2.44
C GLU A 42 0.64 -18.57 -1.60
N LEU A 43 1.58 -17.63 -1.60
CA LEU A 43 1.45 -16.37 -0.84
C LEU A 43 0.20 -15.58 -1.27
N VAL A 44 -0.05 -15.52 -2.57
CA VAL A 44 -1.27 -14.93 -3.14
C VAL A 44 -2.51 -15.69 -2.67
N ALA A 45 -2.52 -17.03 -2.77
CA ALA A 45 -3.65 -17.83 -2.30
C ALA A 45 -3.97 -17.57 -0.82
N ARG A 46 -2.95 -17.42 0.03
CA ARG A 46 -3.13 -17.09 1.45
C ARG A 46 -3.78 -15.73 1.70
N LYS A 47 -3.61 -14.75 0.81
CA LYS A 47 -4.31 -13.46 0.91
C LYS A 47 -5.72 -13.52 0.31
N ILE A 48 -5.92 -14.31 -0.73
CA ILE A 48 -7.21 -14.45 -1.42
C ILE A 48 -8.24 -15.22 -0.61
N LEU A 49 -7.85 -16.34 0.02
CA LEU A 49 -8.79 -17.21 0.73
C LEU A 49 -9.52 -16.48 1.89
N PRO A 50 -8.85 -15.69 2.76
CA PRO A 50 -9.53 -14.88 3.76
C PRO A 50 -10.44 -13.81 3.16
N HIS A 51 -10.02 -13.15 2.07
CA HIS A 51 -10.86 -12.15 1.39
C HIS A 51 -12.15 -12.77 0.83
N ARG A 52 -12.04 -13.95 0.20
CA ARG A 52 -13.20 -14.71 -0.29
C ARG A 52 -14.14 -15.07 0.86
N ALA A 53 -13.60 -15.54 1.98
CA ALA A 53 -14.38 -15.88 3.17
C ALA A 53 -15.07 -14.65 3.78
N ALA A 54 -14.38 -13.51 3.85
CA ALA A 54 -14.93 -12.25 4.35
C ALA A 54 -16.07 -11.72 3.47
N HIS A 55 -15.92 -11.77 2.15
CA HIS A 55 -16.99 -11.38 1.22
C HIS A 55 -18.21 -12.31 1.35
N ALA A 56 -18.00 -13.62 1.41
CA ALA A 56 -19.08 -14.58 1.63
C ALA A 56 -19.81 -14.34 2.96
N ALA A 57 -19.08 -14.00 4.03
CA ALA A 57 -19.65 -13.64 5.32
C ALA A 57 -20.46 -12.34 5.25
N LEU A 58 -19.95 -11.31 4.56
CA LEU A 58 -20.66 -10.05 4.33
C LEU A 58 -21.96 -10.28 3.55
N ALA A 59 -21.91 -11.07 2.47
CA ALA A 59 -23.09 -11.46 1.71
C ALA A 59 -24.13 -12.22 2.54
N ALA A 60 -23.69 -13.11 3.43
CA ALA A 60 -24.57 -13.78 4.36
C ALA A 60 -25.22 -12.81 5.36
N SER A 61 -24.46 -11.85 5.89
CA SER A 61 -24.96 -10.83 6.81
C SER A 61 -25.94 -9.87 6.15
N ALA A 62 -25.67 -9.41 4.93
CA ALA A 62 -26.59 -8.55 4.18
C ALA A 62 -27.94 -9.24 3.92
N ARG A 63 -27.92 -10.54 3.57
CA ARG A 63 -29.14 -11.35 3.45
C ARG A 63 -29.90 -11.48 4.78
N LYS A 64 -29.20 -11.74 5.88
CA LYS A 64 -29.83 -11.81 7.22
C LYS A 64 -30.48 -10.48 7.60
N PHE A 65 -29.81 -9.37 7.34
CA PHE A 65 -30.32 -8.02 7.59
C PHE A 65 -31.63 -7.78 6.83
N ALA A 66 -31.64 -8.01 5.52
CA ALA A 66 -32.86 -7.89 4.70
C ALA A 66 -34.01 -8.75 5.21
N ASN A 67 -33.74 -9.97 5.66
CA ASN A 67 -34.79 -10.83 6.23
C ASN A 67 -35.35 -10.30 7.57
N SER A 68 -34.57 -9.52 8.32
CA SER A 68 -34.96 -8.99 9.63
C SER A 68 -35.50 -7.56 9.59
N ALA A 69 -35.33 -6.84 8.47
CA ALA A 69 -35.72 -5.45 8.29
C ALA A 69 -36.83 -5.34 7.24
N PRO A 70 -38.09 -5.67 7.57
CA PRO A 70 -39.19 -5.68 6.60
C PRO A 70 -39.53 -4.31 6.00
N TRP A 71 -38.99 -3.22 6.56
CA TRP A 71 -39.14 -1.85 6.05
C TRP A 71 -38.05 -1.42 5.08
N THR A 72 -37.01 -2.24 4.83
CA THR A 72 -36.02 -1.95 3.79
C THR A 72 -36.46 -2.56 2.47
N GLU A 73 -36.60 -1.74 1.44
CA GLU A 73 -37.06 -2.16 0.10
C GLU A 73 -36.09 -3.13 -0.58
N ALA A 74 -34.80 -3.06 -0.25
CA ALA A 74 -33.77 -4.01 -0.69
C ALA A 74 -32.60 -4.10 0.32
N PRO A 75 -31.89 -5.24 0.40
CA PRO A 75 -30.59 -5.30 1.07
C PRO A 75 -29.61 -4.29 0.46
N PRO A 76 -28.66 -3.75 1.25
CA PRO A 76 -27.61 -2.91 0.69
C PRO A 76 -26.84 -3.67 -0.40
N ALA A 77 -26.73 -3.06 -1.58
CA ALA A 77 -26.00 -3.64 -2.70
C ALA A 77 -24.54 -3.85 -2.31
N LEU A 78 -24.09 -5.11 -2.32
CA LEU A 78 -22.70 -5.43 -2.10
C LEU A 78 -21.94 -5.39 -3.41
N PRO A 79 -20.71 -4.85 -3.45
CA PRO A 79 -19.88 -4.93 -4.64
C PRO A 79 -19.61 -6.40 -4.99
N ALA A 80 -19.60 -6.70 -6.29
CA ALA A 80 -19.24 -8.03 -6.79
C ALA A 80 -17.81 -8.40 -6.35
N TYR A 81 -17.62 -9.64 -5.91
CA TYR A 81 -16.29 -10.13 -5.55
C TYR A 81 -15.51 -10.49 -6.82
N ASP A 82 -14.56 -9.62 -7.19
CA ASP A 82 -13.63 -9.89 -8.27
C ASP A 82 -12.35 -10.56 -7.72
N GLU A 83 -12.37 -11.90 -7.73
CA GLU A 83 -11.20 -12.69 -7.31
C GLU A 83 -9.99 -12.49 -8.23
N ALA A 84 -10.22 -12.30 -9.53
CA ALA A 84 -9.13 -12.15 -10.49
C ALA A 84 -8.38 -10.82 -10.25
N ALA A 85 -9.11 -9.72 -10.06
CA ALA A 85 -8.52 -8.44 -9.69
C ALA A 85 -7.79 -8.50 -8.35
N ALA A 86 -8.36 -9.19 -7.34
CA ALA A 86 -7.69 -9.39 -6.06
C ALA A 86 -6.39 -10.19 -6.22
N ARG A 87 -6.39 -11.25 -7.03
CA ARG A 87 -5.22 -12.09 -7.30
C ARG A 87 -4.13 -11.28 -8.01
N GLU A 88 -4.51 -10.50 -9.01
CA GLU A 88 -3.57 -9.67 -9.76
C GLU A 88 -2.99 -8.53 -8.91
N HIS A 89 -3.79 -7.95 -8.01
CA HIS A 89 -3.30 -7.00 -7.02
C HIS A 89 -2.17 -7.61 -6.17
N TRP A 90 -2.40 -8.77 -5.54
CA TRP A 90 -1.38 -9.39 -4.69
C TRP A 90 -0.15 -9.88 -5.47
N LYS A 91 -0.33 -10.35 -6.71
CA LYS A 91 0.81 -10.67 -7.59
C LYS A 91 1.70 -9.45 -7.83
N ARG A 92 1.11 -8.28 -8.12
CA ARG A 92 1.87 -7.03 -8.28
C ARG A 92 2.55 -6.59 -6.99
N VAL A 93 1.88 -6.72 -5.85
CA VAL A 93 2.46 -6.41 -4.53
C VAL A 93 3.71 -7.25 -4.25
N TYR A 94 3.70 -8.54 -4.56
CA TYR A 94 4.91 -9.37 -4.41
C TYR A 94 5.96 -9.09 -5.50
N ALA A 95 5.55 -8.80 -6.73
CA ALA A 95 6.48 -8.49 -7.83
C ALA A 95 7.23 -7.16 -7.64
N ASP A 96 6.69 -6.24 -6.83
CA ASP A 96 7.37 -4.99 -6.44
C ASP A 96 8.64 -5.24 -5.59
N VAL A 97 8.68 -6.36 -4.86
CA VAL A 97 9.79 -6.70 -3.96
C VAL A 97 10.64 -7.85 -4.50
N PHE A 98 9.99 -8.82 -5.17
CA PHE A 98 10.62 -10.08 -5.53
C PHE A 98 10.63 -10.30 -7.04
N GLU A 99 11.78 -10.73 -7.53
CA GLU A 99 11.87 -11.34 -8.85
C GLU A 99 11.24 -12.74 -8.82
N VAL A 100 10.27 -12.99 -9.68
CA VAL A 100 9.61 -14.29 -9.75
C VAL A 100 10.34 -15.20 -10.72
N VAL A 101 10.88 -16.31 -10.21
CA VAL A 101 11.55 -17.34 -11.01
C VAL A 101 10.53 -18.40 -11.43
N PRO A 102 10.28 -18.58 -12.74
CA PRO A 102 9.34 -19.58 -13.23
C PRO A 102 9.76 -21.00 -12.80
N THR A 103 8.78 -21.84 -12.47
CA THR A 103 9.01 -23.26 -12.28
C THR A 103 9.43 -23.89 -13.62
N PRO A 104 10.58 -24.56 -13.71
CA PRO A 104 11.04 -25.14 -14.96
C PRO A 104 10.09 -26.21 -15.53
N PRO A 105 10.06 -26.42 -16.86
CA PRO A 105 9.30 -27.50 -17.46
C PRO A 105 9.66 -28.87 -16.86
N GLY A 106 8.68 -29.72 -16.62
CA GLY A 106 8.85 -31.06 -16.04
C GLY A 106 9.06 -31.11 -14.52
N VAL A 107 9.38 -29.98 -13.86
CA VAL A 107 9.56 -29.95 -12.40
C VAL A 107 8.26 -30.26 -11.66
N ALA A 108 7.10 -29.87 -12.19
CA ALA A 108 5.81 -30.21 -11.58
C ALA A 108 5.55 -31.72 -11.57
N ASP A 109 5.83 -32.40 -12.69
CA ASP A 109 5.64 -33.85 -12.81
C ASP A 109 6.61 -34.61 -11.90
N LEU A 110 7.90 -34.22 -11.89
CA LEU A 110 8.91 -34.79 -11.00
C LEU A 110 8.60 -34.53 -9.52
N ALA A 111 8.01 -33.38 -9.21
CA ALA A 111 7.59 -33.06 -7.85
C ALA A 111 6.45 -33.97 -7.36
N LEU A 112 5.48 -34.27 -8.22
CA LEU A 112 4.42 -35.23 -7.93
C LEU A 112 4.97 -36.65 -7.79
N GLU A 113 5.93 -37.03 -8.65
CA GLU A 113 6.61 -38.31 -8.56
C GLU A 113 7.34 -38.47 -7.22
N ARG A 114 8.17 -37.50 -6.83
CA ARG A 114 8.87 -37.52 -5.53
C ARG A 114 7.91 -37.52 -4.36
N GLU A 115 6.77 -36.82 -4.43
CA GLU A 115 5.73 -36.90 -3.39
C GLU A 115 5.14 -38.32 -3.28
N ALA A 116 4.92 -39.00 -4.41
CA ALA A 116 4.41 -40.36 -4.42
C ALA A 116 5.37 -41.34 -3.73
N TYR A 117 6.67 -41.20 -4.00
CA TYR A 117 7.75 -41.98 -3.39
C TYR A 117 8.18 -41.51 -1.99
N CYS A 118 7.62 -40.40 -1.51
CA CYS A 118 8.02 -39.75 -0.25
C CYS A 118 9.50 -39.31 -0.22
N ASP A 119 10.05 -38.95 -1.36
CA ASP A 119 11.41 -38.46 -1.51
C ASP A 119 11.54 -37.02 -1.00
N LYS A 120 12.59 -36.74 -0.21
CA LYS A 120 12.84 -35.40 0.33
C LYS A 120 12.92 -34.35 -0.79
N PRO A 121 12.40 -33.12 -0.58
CA PRO A 121 11.79 -32.60 0.64
C PRO A 121 10.31 -33.00 0.88
N ALA A 122 9.71 -33.89 0.07
CA ALA A 122 8.35 -34.35 0.33
C ALA A 122 8.25 -35.10 1.66
N LYS A 123 7.06 -35.05 2.28
CA LYS A 123 6.81 -35.64 3.60
C LYS A 123 6.56 -37.13 3.49
N ILE A 124 7.30 -37.86 4.31
CA ILE A 124 7.06 -39.28 4.56
C ILE A 124 5.80 -39.40 5.41
N LYS A 125 4.85 -40.22 4.96
CA LYS A 125 3.78 -40.70 5.85
C LYS A 125 4.44 -41.58 6.90
N VAL A 126 4.44 -41.14 8.15
CA VAL A 126 4.78 -42.00 9.27
C VAL A 126 3.68 -43.05 9.35
N LEU A 127 4.02 -44.31 9.07
CA LEU A 127 3.06 -45.42 8.98
C LEU A 127 2.17 -45.54 10.23
N ASP A 128 2.71 -45.16 11.40
CA ASP A 128 2.06 -45.26 12.70
C ASP A 128 1.38 -43.95 13.17
N ASP A 129 1.49 -42.86 12.40
CA ASP A 129 0.79 -41.61 12.71
C ASP A 129 -0.35 -41.37 11.70
N PRO A 130 -1.61 -41.67 12.06
CA PRO A 130 -2.76 -41.44 11.21
C PRO A 130 -3.02 -39.95 10.93
N LYS A 131 -2.38 -39.03 11.67
CA LYS A 131 -2.42 -37.59 11.39
C LYS A 131 -1.33 -37.15 10.41
N SER A 132 -0.33 -37.98 10.13
CA SER A 132 0.68 -37.68 9.12
C SER A 132 0.07 -37.84 7.72
N LYS A 133 -0.01 -36.73 7.00
CA LYS A 133 -0.50 -36.71 5.61
C LYS A 133 0.71 -36.75 4.68
N LYS A 134 0.65 -37.61 3.65
CA LYS A 134 1.52 -37.47 2.48
C LYS A 134 1.27 -36.09 1.87
N GLY A 135 2.35 -35.43 1.49
CA GLY A 135 2.30 -34.10 0.91
C GLY A 135 3.70 -33.52 0.79
N GLY A 136 3.89 -32.55 -0.10
CA GLY A 136 5.17 -31.86 -0.24
C GLY A 136 5.68 -31.77 -1.68
N ALA A 137 4.87 -32.14 -2.69
CA ALA A 137 5.18 -31.84 -4.10
C ALA A 137 5.51 -30.34 -4.27
N ARG A 138 4.82 -29.46 -3.55
CA ARG A 138 5.18 -28.04 -3.50
C ARG A 138 6.63 -27.83 -3.05
N ASP A 139 7.01 -28.39 -1.91
CA ASP A 139 8.35 -28.20 -1.33
C ASP A 139 9.43 -28.78 -2.27
N VAL A 140 9.11 -29.88 -2.99
CA VAL A 140 9.96 -30.43 -4.04
C VAL A 140 10.07 -29.48 -5.23
N ALA A 141 8.96 -28.93 -5.72
CA ALA A 141 8.96 -27.98 -6.83
C ALA A 141 9.75 -26.70 -6.50
N ILE A 142 9.66 -26.22 -5.25
CA ILE A 142 10.48 -25.13 -4.73
C ILE A 142 11.96 -25.50 -4.82
N TRP A 143 12.34 -26.63 -4.22
CA TRP A 143 13.73 -27.11 -4.22
C TRP A 143 14.31 -27.22 -5.62
N LEU A 144 13.61 -27.93 -6.51
CA LEU A 144 14.06 -28.17 -7.87
C LEU A 144 14.13 -26.89 -8.71
N THR A 145 13.26 -25.91 -8.45
CA THR A 145 13.36 -24.58 -9.10
C THR A 145 14.63 -23.86 -8.66
N VAL A 146 14.99 -23.94 -7.38
CA VAL A 146 16.19 -23.28 -6.85
C VAL A 146 17.46 -23.96 -7.34
N THR A 147 17.52 -25.30 -7.34
CA THR A 147 18.70 -26.04 -7.82
C THR A 147 18.90 -25.91 -9.33
N ASP A 148 17.83 -25.96 -10.11
CA ASP A 148 17.89 -25.67 -11.55
C ASP A 148 18.45 -24.25 -11.83
N PHE A 149 18.02 -23.26 -11.05
CA PHE A 149 18.58 -21.92 -11.13
C PHE A 149 20.08 -21.89 -10.79
N LEU A 150 20.50 -22.61 -9.73
CA LEU A 150 21.91 -22.73 -9.33
C LEU A 150 22.79 -23.31 -10.46
N HIS A 151 22.29 -24.32 -11.16
CA HIS A 151 23.00 -24.97 -12.28
C HIS A 151 23.11 -24.07 -13.51
N ARG A 152 22.03 -23.35 -13.85
CA ARG A 152 22.03 -22.42 -15.00
C ARG A 152 22.84 -21.15 -14.76
N ASN A 153 23.19 -20.84 -13.51
CA ASN A 153 23.88 -19.62 -13.12
C ASN A 153 25.21 -19.93 -12.38
N PRO A 154 26.28 -20.35 -13.10
CA PRO A 154 27.50 -20.88 -12.48
C PRO A 154 28.33 -19.86 -11.68
N ARG A 155 28.10 -18.55 -11.88
CA ARG A 155 28.81 -17.46 -11.18
C ARG A 155 28.08 -16.93 -9.95
N THR A 156 26.88 -17.45 -9.69
CA THR A 156 26.00 -16.92 -8.65
C THR A 156 26.15 -17.71 -7.36
N HIS A 157 26.21 -17.02 -6.22
CA HIS A 157 25.99 -17.63 -4.92
C HIS A 157 24.49 -17.66 -4.61
N VAL A 158 23.91 -18.83 -4.41
CA VAL A 158 22.48 -19.02 -4.14
C VAL A 158 22.26 -19.21 -2.65
N ILE A 159 21.44 -18.36 -2.06
CA ILE A 159 20.97 -18.47 -0.67
C ILE A 159 19.51 -18.92 -0.72
N PHE A 160 19.19 -20.08 -0.17
CA PHE A 160 17.81 -20.53 0.00
C PHE A 160 17.38 -20.38 1.45
N VAL A 161 16.23 -19.74 1.68
CA VAL A 161 15.74 -19.42 3.02
C VAL A 161 14.46 -20.20 3.28
N SER A 162 14.49 -21.14 4.22
CA SER A 162 13.31 -21.92 4.65
C SER A 162 13.39 -22.24 6.15
N ASN A 163 12.31 -21.98 6.89
CA ASN A 163 12.23 -22.31 8.32
C ASN A 163 11.77 -23.75 8.58
N ASN A 164 11.91 -24.63 7.58
CA ASN A 164 11.50 -26.03 7.66
C ASN A 164 12.72 -26.97 7.63
N PRO A 165 13.47 -27.05 8.75
CA PRO A 165 14.66 -27.90 8.82
C PRO A 165 14.34 -29.38 8.70
N LYS A 166 13.08 -29.78 8.92
CA LYS A 166 12.66 -31.18 8.75
C LYS A 166 12.71 -31.61 7.29
N ASP A 167 12.35 -30.73 6.37
CA ASP A 167 12.20 -31.08 4.95
C ASP A 167 13.44 -30.73 4.14
N PHE A 168 14.11 -29.62 4.46
CA PHE A 168 15.30 -29.16 3.72
C PHE A 168 16.63 -29.28 4.48
N GLY A 169 16.59 -29.57 5.79
CA GLY A 169 17.77 -29.50 6.66
C GLY A 169 18.06 -28.08 7.17
N ASP A 170 19.17 -27.92 7.88
CA ASP A 170 19.65 -26.63 8.42
C ASP A 170 20.83 -26.03 7.62
N GLY A 171 21.21 -26.69 6.52
CA GLY A 171 22.32 -26.29 5.64
C GLY A 171 23.69 -26.83 6.06
N SER A 172 23.81 -27.45 7.24
CA SER A 172 25.06 -28.09 7.68
C SER A 172 25.35 -29.38 6.91
N SER A 173 24.30 -30.13 6.58
CA SER A 173 24.32 -31.34 5.77
C SER A 173 22.98 -31.51 5.06
N PHE A 174 22.99 -32.20 3.91
CA PHE A 174 21.79 -32.50 3.15
C PHE A 174 21.53 -34.01 3.07
N PRO A 175 20.26 -34.45 3.05
CA PRO A 175 19.92 -35.82 2.68
C PRO A 175 20.52 -36.21 1.32
N PRO A 176 20.87 -37.49 1.08
CA PRO A 176 21.56 -37.90 -0.14
C PRO A 176 20.93 -37.43 -1.45
N LEU A 177 19.59 -37.42 -1.53
CA LEU A 177 18.88 -36.96 -2.73
C LEU A 177 19.02 -35.45 -2.95
N LEU A 178 18.95 -34.64 -1.89
CA LEU A 178 19.14 -33.19 -1.98
C LEU A 178 20.61 -32.85 -2.30
N GLU A 179 21.56 -33.58 -1.71
CA GLU A 179 22.98 -33.45 -2.03
C GLU A 179 23.25 -33.81 -3.50
N HIS A 180 22.62 -34.87 -4.01
CA HIS A 180 22.67 -35.25 -5.41
C HIS A 180 22.12 -34.14 -6.33
N ASP A 181 20.99 -33.52 -5.96
CA ASP A 181 20.42 -32.41 -6.74
C ASP A 181 21.35 -31.18 -6.76
N LEU A 182 22.12 -30.94 -5.70
CA LEU A 182 23.10 -29.86 -5.65
C LEU A 182 24.35 -30.17 -6.48
N GLY A 183 24.76 -31.45 -6.53
CA GLY A 183 25.88 -31.91 -7.34
C GLY A 183 27.20 -31.21 -6.99
N SER A 184 27.99 -30.91 -8.02
CA SER A 184 29.29 -30.24 -7.86
C SER A 184 29.18 -28.78 -7.43
N GLU A 185 27.99 -28.21 -7.52
CA GLU A 185 27.68 -26.80 -7.30
C GLU A 185 27.39 -26.48 -5.82
N ARG A 186 27.37 -27.50 -4.96
CA ARG A 186 27.13 -27.41 -3.51
C ARG A 186 27.88 -26.28 -2.80
N TYR A 187 29.10 -25.97 -3.23
CA TYR A 187 29.96 -24.94 -2.62
C TYR A 187 29.42 -23.50 -2.79
N ARG A 188 28.51 -23.26 -3.74
CA ARG A 188 27.86 -21.95 -3.98
C ARG A 188 26.44 -21.87 -3.41
N PHE A 189 26.02 -22.89 -2.67
CA PHE A 189 24.68 -22.98 -2.11
C PHE A 189 24.74 -22.82 -0.58
N THR A 190 23.89 -21.95 -0.05
CA THR A 190 23.70 -21.78 1.39
C THR A 190 22.23 -21.90 1.73
N LEU A 191 21.90 -22.74 2.71
CA LEU A 191 20.56 -22.78 3.27
C LEU A 191 20.55 -22.02 4.60
N LEU A 192 19.59 -21.11 4.76
CA LEU A 192 19.37 -20.34 5.98
C LEU A 192 17.96 -20.63 6.51
N THR A 193 17.80 -20.63 7.82
CA THR A 193 16.56 -21.09 8.48
C THR A 193 15.65 -19.96 8.96
N SER A 194 16.04 -18.70 8.76
CA SER A 194 15.25 -17.54 9.14
C SER A 194 15.46 -16.34 8.21
N LEU A 195 14.49 -15.44 8.22
CA LEU A 195 14.57 -14.18 7.48
C LEU A 195 15.69 -13.29 8.02
N GLU A 196 15.84 -13.25 9.34
CA GLU A 196 16.89 -12.50 10.03
C GLU A 196 18.28 -12.99 9.62
N ALA A 197 18.47 -14.30 9.51
CA ALA A 197 19.73 -14.86 9.02
C ALA A 197 20.00 -14.48 7.56
N ALA A 198 18.98 -14.46 6.71
CA ALA A 198 19.11 -14.03 5.32
C ALA A 198 19.50 -12.55 5.22
N ILE A 199 18.89 -11.69 6.01
CA ILE A 199 19.25 -10.27 6.11
C ILE A 199 20.69 -10.13 6.63
N ALA A 200 21.06 -10.83 7.70
CA ALA A 200 22.40 -10.76 8.27
C ALA A 200 23.49 -11.29 7.31
N ALA A 201 23.15 -12.22 6.41
CA ALA A 201 24.09 -12.76 5.43
C ALA A 201 24.48 -11.76 4.35
N VAL A 202 23.65 -10.74 4.09
CA VAL A 202 23.86 -9.76 3.01
C VAL A 202 23.91 -8.31 3.49
N THR A 203 23.75 -8.09 4.79
CA THR A 203 23.81 -6.77 5.40
C THR A 203 24.83 -6.73 6.54
N LYS A 204 25.44 -5.58 6.75
CA LYS A 204 26.24 -5.27 7.94
C LYS A 204 25.49 -4.22 8.74
N PRO A 205 25.12 -4.50 10.01
CA PRO A 205 24.57 -3.46 10.88
C PRO A 205 25.57 -2.32 11.03
N VAL A 206 25.14 -1.09 10.77
CA VAL A 206 25.97 0.10 11.00
C VAL A 206 25.59 0.68 12.35
N HIS A 207 26.56 0.71 13.27
CA HIS A 207 26.34 1.37 14.55
C HIS A 207 26.49 2.88 14.37
N ILE A 208 25.37 3.60 14.43
CA ILE A 208 25.35 5.05 14.62
C ILE A 208 25.09 5.30 16.09
N PRO A 209 25.89 6.14 16.79
CA PRO A 209 25.59 6.54 18.15
C PRO A 209 24.15 7.08 18.22
N GLU A 210 23.35 6.59 19.18
CA GLU A 210 21.93 6.98 19.28
C GLU A 210 21.76 8.50 19.45
N ALA A 211 22.75 9.19 20.04
CA ALA A 211 22.78 10.64 20.15
C ALA A 211 22.81 11.37 18.79
N ASP A 212 23.43 10.78 17.77
CA ASP A 212 23.62 11.40 16.45
C ASP A 212 22.58 10.91 15.43
N LYS A 213 21.96 9.77 15.69
CA LYS A 213 21.08 9.07 14.76
C LYS A 213 19.88 9.90 14.32
N GLU A 214 19.20 10.57 15.27
CA GLU A 214 18.07 11.44 14.92
C GLU A 214 18.54 12.62 14.05
N ALA A 215 19.66 13.25 14.40
CA ALA A 215 20.19 14.40 13.66
C ALA A 215 20.56 14.02 12.21
N VAL A 216 21.20 12.86 12.01
CA VAL A 216 21.54 12.33 10.68
C VAL A 216 20.27 12.04 9.88
N LEU A 217 19.33 11.29 10.44
CA LEU A 217 18.08 10.94 9.75
C LEU A 217 17.26 12.19 9.40
N ARG A 218 17.20 13.17 10.32
CA ARG A 218 16.51 14.44 10.10
C ARG A 218 17.15 15.23 8.97
N THR A 219 18.49 15.29 8.92
CA THR A 219 19.21 15.98 7.84
C THR A 219 18.91 15.35 6.48
N LEU A 220 18.84 14.01 6.41
CA LEU A 220 18.55 13.28 5.18
C LEU A 220 17.09 13.43 4.73
N LEU A 221 16.14 13.42 5.67
CA LEU A 221 14.70 13.47 5.39
C LEU A 221 14.12 14.89 5.29
N ALA A 222 14.75 15.90 5.88
CA ALA A 222 14.31 17.30 5.81
C ALA A 222 14.77 18.00 4.51
N THR A 223 14.76 17.26 3.40
CA THR A 223 15.09 17.79 2.06
C THR A 223 13.82 18.04 1.26
N GLU A 224 13.87 19.00 0.33
CA GLU A 224 12.72 19.33 -0.52
C GLU A 224 12.26 18.14 -1.37
N ASN A 225 13.18 17.32 -1.87
CA ASN A 225 12.87 16.11 -2.64
C ASN A 225 12.10 15.08 -1.81
N THR A 226 12.45 14.91 -0.53
CA THR A 226 11.73 14.01 0.38
C THR A 226 10.33 14.54 0.63
N ALA A 227 10.20 15.83 0.96
CA ALA A 227 8.91 16.48 1.16
C ALA A 227 8.00 16.34 -0.07
N ALA A 228 8.53 16.58 -1.28
CA ALA A 228 7.78 16.41 -2.52
C ALA A 228 7.33 14.96 -2.75
N THR A 229 8.19 13.98 -2.43
CA THR A 229 7.86 12.55 -2.54
C THR A 229 6.74 12.16 -1.59
N VAL A 230 6.80 12.60 -0.33
CA VAL A 230 5.75 12.36 0.68
C VAL A 230 4.45 13.01 0.26
N ALA A 231 4.50 14.26 -0.20
CA ALA A 231 3.33 14.97 -0.69
C ALA A 231 2.64 14.26 -1.86
N ALA A 232 3.42 13.80 -2.84
CA ALA A 232 2.90 13.03 -3.97
C ALA A 232 2.29 11.68 -3.52
N ALA A 233 2.94 10.99 -2.58
CA ALA A 233 2.43 9.76 -2.00
C ALA A 233 1.09 9.97 -1.26
N ALA A 234 0.93 11.10 -0.56
CA ALA A 234 -0.32 11.43 0.14
C ALA A 234 -1.50 11.58 -0.81
N VAL A 235 -1.30 12.14 -2.01
CA VAL A 235 -2.36 12.25 -3.05
C VAL A 235 -2.79 10.87 -3.56
N GLN A 236 -1.86 9.93 -3.66
CA GLN A 236 -2.13 8.59 -4.20
C GLN A 236 -2.68 7.61 -3.15
N ASP A 237 -2.46 7.86 -1.86
CA ASP A 237 -2.91 6.98 -0.78
C ASP A 237 -4.45 6.99 -0.68
N ARG A 238 -5.05 5.79 -0.71
CA ARG A 238 -6.52 5.62 -0.69
C ARG A 238 -7.18 6.12 0.59
N ARG A 239 -6.44 6.26 1.68
CA ARG A 239 -6.99 6.74 2.96
C ARG A 239 -7.29 8.23 2.91
N PHE A 240 -6.54 8.99 2.10
CA PHE A 240 -6.88 10.35 1.71
C PHE A 240 -7.94 10.41 0.59
N ARG A 241 -8.69 9.34 0.34
CA ARG A 241 -9.85 9.32 -0.58
C ARG A 241 -11.14 8.78 0.06
N ASN A 242 -11.03 8.20 1.26
CA ASN A 242 -12.13 7.52 1.95
C ASN A 242 -12.62 8.30 3.18
N GLY A 243 -12.29 9.57 3.28
CA GLY A 243 -12.56 10.36 4.49
C GLY A 243 -11.44 10.25 5.53
N TRP A 244 -10.97 11.37 6.06
CA TRP A 244 -10.00 11.40 7.16
C TRP A 244 -10.23 12.59 8.08
N SER A 245 -9.77 12.46 9.33
CA SER A 245 -9.75 13.55 10.29
C SER A 245 -8.65 14.54 9.93
N ALA A 246 -9.00 15.81 9.91
CA ALA A 246 -8.08 16.90 9.61
C ALA A 246 -8.45 18.15 10.42
N VAL A 247 -7.68 19.22 10.25
CA VAL A 247 -7.98 20.54 10.82
C VAL A 247 -8.19 21.58 9.73
N ASP A 248 -9.17 22.46 9.97
CA ASP A 248 -9.43 23.63 9.14
C ASP A 248 -8.47 24.76 9.53
N LEU A 249 -7.57 25.10 8.61
CA LEU A 249 -6.55 26.13 8.78
C LEU A 249 -7.02 27.52 8.31
N ASP A 250 -8.16 27.61 7.63
CA ASP A 250 -8.78 28.89 7.24
C ASP A 250 -9.54 29.54 8.41
N ASN A 251 -10.01 28.72 9.35
CA ASN A 251 -10.76 29.17 10.52
C ASN A 251 -9.99 28.90 11.82
N PRO A 252 -8.94 29.67 12.17
CA PRO A 252 -8.22 29.50 13.43
C PRO A 252 -9.13 29.87 14.61
N GLY A 253 -9.88 28.91 15.13
CA GLY A 253 -10.82 29.03 16.24
C GLY A 253 -10.17 29.22 17.61
N GLY A 254 -9.27 30.20 17.74
CA GLY A 254 -8.53 30.47 18.97
C GLY A 254 -7.26 29.61 19.10
N THR A 255 -7.12 28.88 20.21
CA THR A 255 -5.90 28.10 20.51
C THR A 255 -5.80 26.76 19.78
N ARG A 256 -6.89 26.29 19.16
CA ARG A 256 -6.93 25.05 18.39
C ARG A 256 -7.70 25.26 17.10
N TYR A 257 -7.24 24.62 16.04
CA TYR A 257 -7.97 24.58 14.78
C TYR A 257 -9.23 23.69 14.90
N PRO A 258 -10.37 24.08 14.30
CA PRO A 258 -11.54 23.24 14.21
C PRO A 258 -11.22 21.93 13.51
N GLN A 259 -11.74 20.82 14.03
CA GLN A 259 -11.64 19.53 13.36
C GLN A 259 -12.66 19.45 12.22
N ILE A 260 -12.20 18.93 11.09
CA ILE A 260 -13.02 18.66 9.92
C ILE A 260 -12.81 17.23 9.44
N HIS A 261 -13.74 16.76 8.62
CA HIS A 261 -13.64 15.48 7.92
C HIS A 261 -13.44 15.73 6.43
N ALA A 262 -12.20 15.58 5.97
CA ALA A 262 -11.83 15.81 4.58
C ALA A 262 -11.94 14.53 3.75
N HIS A 263 -12.18 14.65 2.44
CA HIS A 263 -12.51 13.53 1.55
C HIS A 263 -11.55 13.34 0.37
N ALA A 264 -10.92 14.40 -0.13
CA ALA A 264 -9.87 14.32 -1.13
C ALA A 264 -8.97 15.56 -1.10
N TRP A 265 -7.65 15.37 -1.24
CA TRP A 265 -6.74 16.47 -1.56
C TRP A 265 -7.12 17.03 -2.93
N VAL A 266 -7.23 18.35 -3.03
CA VAL A 266 -7.54 19.05 -4.28
C VAL A 266 -6.30 19.20 -5.15
N GLY A 267 -5.12 19.29 -4.53
CA GLY A 267 -3.83 19.31 -5.18
C GLY A 267 -2.76 18.69 -4.28
N THR A 268 -1.51 18.70 -4.75
CA THR A 268 -0.38 18.19 -3.96
C THR A 268 -0.19 19.05 -2.70
N PRO A 269 -0.27 18.48 -1.49
CA PRO A 269 -0.02 19.23 -0.27
C PRO A 269 1.47 19.60 -0.15
N VAL A 270 1.80 20.52 0.75
CA VAL A 270 3.17 20.65 1.28
C VAL A 270 3.33 19.65 2.41
N ALA A 271 4.46 18.94 2.43
CA ALA A 271 4.83 18.04 3.51
C ALA A 271 6.01 18.63 4.30
N GLU A 272 5.92 18.58 5.62
CA GLU A 272 6.98 19.02 6.52
C GLU A 272 7.23 17.98 7.61
N LEU A 273 8.50 17.69 7.90
CA LEU A 273 8.87 16.67 8.87
C LEU A 273 8.64 17.19 10.31
N ILE A 274 7.80 16.51 11.07
CA ILE A 274 7.57 16.79 12.49
C ILE A 274 8.65 16.06 13.32
N ASP A 275 8.61 14.73 13.29
CA ASP A 275 9.49 13.89 14.10
C ASP A 275 9.89 12.60 13.39
N LEU A 276 10.84 11.91 14.01
CA LEU A 276 11.41 10.64 13.57
C LEU A 276 11.44 9.65 14.73
N SER A 277 11.24 8.38 14.40
CA SER A 277 11.32 7.27 15.34
C SER A 277 11.76 5.99 14.62
N ASN A 278 12.18 4.99 15.40
CA ASN A 278 12.50 3.64 14.92
C ASN A 278 13.50 3.62 13.75
N GLY A 279 14.52 4.48 13.80
CA GLY A 279 15.58 4.48 12.80
C GLY A 279 16.37 3.17 12.86
N THR A 280 16.62 2.52 11.73
CA THR A 280 17.63 1.47 11.60
C THR A 280 18.52 1.77 10.40
N VAL A 281 19.77 1.31 10.48
CA VAL A 281 20.79 1.56 9.46
C VAL A 281 21.46 0.27 9.08
N HIS A 282 21.43 -0.02 7.78
CA HIS A 282 21.93 -1.25 7.20
C HIS A 282 22.93 -0.90 6.10
N GLN A 283 24.16 -1.38 6.20
CA GLN A 283 25.08 -1.37 5.07
C GLN A 283 24.79 -2.59 4.21
N ILE A 284 24.46 -2.36 2.94
CA ILE A 284 24.11 -3.39 1.96
C ILE A 284 25.04 -3.18 0.77
N GLY A 285 25.95 -4.14 0.55
CA GLY A 285 27.03 -3.95 -0.42
C GLY A 285 27.92 -2.76 -0.04
N LYS A 286 27.99 -1.76 -0.92
CA LYS A 286 28.74 -0.51 -0.71
C LYS A 286 27.88 0.63 -0.14
N ASP A 287 26.56 0.48 -0.15
CA ASP A 287 25.62 1.56 0.13
C ASP A 287 25.07 1.45 1.56
N THR A 288 24.78 2.61 2.15
CA THR A 288 24.16 2.69 3.49
C THR A 288 22.69 3.04 3.33
N TRP A 289 21.85 2.13 3.76
CA TRP A 289 20.39 2.24 3.73
C TRP A 289 19.84 2.57 5.11
N TYR A 290 18.84 3.45 5.11
CA TYR A 290 18.16 3.92 6.30
C TYR A 290 16.69 3.54 6.20
N LEU A 291 16.16 3.05 7.32
CA LEU A 291 14.75 2.82 7.52
C LEU A 291 14.32 3.68 8.70
N ALA A 292 13.31 4.51 8.53
CA ALA A 292 12.81 5.35 9.62
C ALA A 292 11.31 5.49 9.56
N THR A 293 10.69 5.64 10.73
CA THR A 293 9.29 6.07 10.83
C THR A 293 9.28 7.58 11.00
N ALA A 294 8.65 8.29 10.08
CA ALA A 294 8.57 9.74 10.07
C ALA A 294 7.12 10.20 10.26
N ARG A 295 6.89 11.23 11.08
CA ARG A 295 5.61 11.94 11.14
C ARG A 295 5.72 13.23 10.36
N TRP A 296 4.74 13.45 9.49
CA TRP A 296 4.69 14.60 8.59
C TRP A 296 3.47 15.46 8.88
N ALA A 297 3.66 16.77 8.87
CA ALA A 297 2.59 17.75 8.70
C ALA A 297 2.31 17.86 7.20
N LEU A 298 1.07 17.60 6.81
CA LEU A 298 0.59 17.79 5.44
C LEU A 298 -0.36 18.97 5.42
N VAL A 299 -0.08 19.97 4.58
CA VAL A 299 -0.94 21.15 4.44
C VAL A 299 -1.25 21.42 2.97
N GLY A 300 -2.53 21.59 2.66
CA GLY A 300 -2.96 21.98 1.31
C GLY A 300 -4.47 22.12 1.23
N LEU A 301 -5.00 22.33 0.03
CA LEU A 301 -6.45 22.38 -0.18
C LEU A 301 -7.03 20.97 -0.16
N ALA A 302 -8.07 20.76 0.63
CA ALA A 302 -8.86 19.53 0.61
C ALA A 302 -10.36 19.83 0.52
N SER A 303 -11.08 18.92 -0.10
CA SER A 303 -12.55 18.95 -0.11
C SER A 303 -13.09 18.35 1.17
N HIS A 304 -14.09 18.98 1.77
CA HIS A 304 -14.80 18.47 2.95
C HIS A 304 -16.31 18.82 2.88
N GLY A 305 -17.10 18.13 3.72
CA GLY A 305 -18.55 18.27 3.76
C GLY A 305 -19.28 17.00 3.30
N PRO A 306 -20.55 16.82 3.66
CA PRO A 306 -21.26 15.57 3.41
C PRO A 306 -21.43 15.34 1.90
N PHE A 307 -21.06 14.15 1.43
CA PHE A 307 -21.47 13.68 0.09
C PHE A 307 -23.00 13.47 -0.01
N ILE A 308 -23.70 13.43 1.13
CA ILE A 308 -25.12 13.13 1.22
C ILE A 308 -25.89 14.41 1.59
N GLY A 309 -26.55 15.01 0.60
CA GLY A 309 -27.37 16.23 0.74
C GLY A 309 -26.98 17.33 -0.24
N ALA A 310 -27.88 18.30 -0.46
CA ALA A 310 -27.72 19.41 -1.42
C ALA A 310 -26.65 20.46 -1.03
N ARG A 311 -25.63 20.10 -0.25
CA ARG A 311 -24.54 21.02 0.10
C ARG A 311 -23.34 20.75 -0.79
N VAL A 312 -22.85 21.80 -1.44
CA VAL A 312 -21.65 21.77 -2.26
C VAL A 312 -20.46 21.42 -1.35
N PRO A 313 -19.60 20.45 -1.72
CA PRO A 313 -18.36 20.21 -1.00
C PRO A 313 -17.55 21.50 -0.96
N THR A 314 -17.12 21.88 0.23
CA THR A 314 -16.33 23.09 0.43
C THR A 314 -14.86 22.73 0.31
N VAL A 315 -14.07 23.63 -0.30
CA VAL A 315 -12.62 23.51 -0.36
C VAL A 315 -12.03 24.47 0.66
N THR A 316 -11.30 23.92 1.64
CA THR A 316 -10.60 24.72 2.64
C THR A 316 -9.15 24.31 2.73
N MET A 317 -8.32 25.23 3.22
CA MET A 317 -6.96 24.89 3.57
C MET A 317 -6.98 23.97 4.79
N THR A 318 -6.45 22.77 4.59
CA THR A 318 -6.58 21.64 5.49
C THR A 318 -5.21 21.18 5.95
N GLY A 319 -5.07 20.94 7.25
CA GLY A 319 -3.90 20.33 7.86
C GLY A 319 -4.18 18.88 8.29
N ALA A 320 -3.23 17.98 8.02
CA ALA A 320 -3.28 16.60 8.49
C ALA A 320 -1.91 16.16 9.01
N VAL A 321 -1.90 15.15 9.88
CA VAL A 321 -0.66 14.51 10.33
C VAL A 321 -0.61 13.09 9.80
N TRP A 322 0.50 12.73 9.18
CA TRP A 322 0.65 11.44 8.53
C TRP A 322 1.93 10.76 8.96
N ARG A 323 1.82 9.54 9.51
CA ARG A 323 2.96 8.71 9.84
C ARG A 323 3.28 7.80 8.66
N THR A 324 4.53 7.81 8.21
CA THR A 324 5.03 6.98 7.12
C THR A 324 6.30 6.26 7.53
N ARG A 325 6.52 5.07 6.96
CA ARG A 325 7.79 4.37 7.01
C ARG A 325 8.56 4.64 5.72
N MET A 326 9.76 5.19 5.86
CA MET A 326 10.61 5.67 4.79
C MET A 326 11.81 4.74 4.61
N LEU A 327 12.11 4.35 3.37
CA LEU A 327 13.36 3.72 2.96
C LEU A 327 14.14 4.68 2.08
N PHE A 328 15.41 4.88 2.37
CA PHE A 328 16.27 5.74 1.58
C PHE A 328 17.74 5.35 1.73
N SER A 329 18.53 5.65 0.70
CA SER A 329 19.98 5.52 0.73
C SER A 329 20.62 6.88 1.01
N ALA A 330 21.83 6.90 1.57
CA ALA A 330 22.66 8.12 1.60
C ALA A 330 23.27 8.47 0.23
N ALA A 331 23.08 7.62 -0.78
CA ALA A 331 23.49 7.93 -2.15
C ALA A 331 22.70 9.14 -2.66
N VAL A 332 23.40 10.11 -3.26
CA VAL A 332 22.86 11.42 -3.68
C VAL A 332 21.69 11.29 -4.68
N ASP A 333 21.67 10.21 -5.46
CA ASP A 333 20.70 10.02 -6.56
C ASP A 333 19.51 9.12 -6.21
N ASP A 334 19.45 8.54 -5.00
CA ASP A 334 18.35 7.65 -4.63
C ASP A 334 17.28 8.41 -3.85
N LEU A 335 16.12 8.61 -4.48
CA LEU A 335 14.99 9.27 -3.84
C LEU A 335 14.41 8.40 -2.73
N PRO A 336 14.08 8.98 -1.56
CA PRO A 336 13.37 8.26 -0.52
C PRO A 336 12.08 7.66 -1.04
N SER A 337 11.68 6.52 -0.49
CA SER A 337 10.43 5.85 -0.85
C SER A 337 9.55 5.70 0.39
N VAL A 338 8.30 6.10 0.26
CA VAL A 338 7.25 5.80 1.23
C VAL A 338 6.89 4.33 1.05
N ILE A 339 7.36 3.48 1.96
CA ILE A 339 7.18 2.03 1.85
C ILE A 339 5.84 1.60 2.41
N LYS A 340 5.50 2.21 3.54
CA LYS A 340 4.28 1.94 4.29
C LYS A 340 3.79 3.26 4.83
N SER A 341 2.49 3.37 4.85
CA SER A 341 1.82 4.50 5.39
C SER A 341 0.93 3.99 6.53
N ASP A 342 1.03 4.60 7.70
CA ASP A 342 0.20 4.26 8.87
C ASP A 342 -1.05 5.15 8.90
N ALA A 343 -1.87 5.02 9.94
CA ALA A 343 -3.08 5.82 10.09
C ALA A 343 -2.78 7.33 10.02
N ILE A 344 -3.68 8.05 9.36
CA ILE A 344 -3.74 9.51 9.43
C ILE A 344 -4.11 9.85 10.87
N GLU A 345 -3.24 10.59 11.54
CA GLU A 345 -3.44 10.95 12.94
C GLU A 345 -4.43 12.10 13.04
N ASP A 346 -5.11 12.19 14.17
CA ASP A 346 -5.94 13.34 14.51
C ASP A 346 -5.02 14.49 14.97
N PRO A 347 -4.83 15.55 14.15
CA PRO A 347 -3.98 16.68 14.54
C PRO A 347 -4.54 17.44 15.76
N GLY A 348 -5.85 17.35 16.03
CA GLY A 348 -6.49 18.01 17.18
C GLY A 348 -6.11 17.43 18.55
N ARG A 349 -5.48 16.24 18.57
CA ARG A 349 -4.91 15.62 19.77
C ARG A 349 -3.41 15.89 19.94
N GLY A 350 -2.79 16.61 19.00
CA GLY A 350 -1.36 16.87 18.98
C GLY A 350 -0.86 17.72 20.15
N ASP A 351 0.40 17.50 20.49
CA ASP A 351 1.22 18.35 21.34
C ASP A 351 1.58 19.67 20.63
N GLY A 352 2.06 20.67 21.39
CA GLY A 352 2.43 22.00 20.89
C GLY A 352 3.27 22.02 19.59
N PRO A 353 4.33 21.20 19.47
CA PRO A 353 5.18 21.14 18.28
C PRO A 353 4.40 20.85 16.98
N CYS A 354 3.37 20.01 17.03
CA CYS A 354 2.57 19.68 15.86
C CYS A 354 1.82 20.89 15.29
N ASN A 355 1.25 21.73 16.14
CA ASN A 355 0.52 22.92 15.71
C ASN A 355 1.44 23.98 15.07
N ASP A 356 2.66 24.11 15.58
CA ASP A 356 3.64 25.05 15.05
C ASP A 356 4.17 24.59 13.68
N THR A 357 4.43 23.28 13.51
CA THR A 357 4.79 22.73 12.20
C THR A 357 3.64 22.87 11.19
N LEU A 358 2.38 22.64 11.58
CA LEU A 358 1.23 22.87 10.69
C LEU A 358 1.10 24.34 10.27
N LYS A 359 1.35 25.29 11.19
CA LYS A 359 1.37 26.72 10.87
C LYS A 359 2.48 27.08 9.89
N HIS A 360 3.68 26.53 10.12
CA HIS A 360 4.82 26.77 9.24
C HIS A 360 4.58 26.19 7.84
N ALA A 361 4.13 24.94 7.75
CA ALA A 361 3.74 24.29 6.49
C ALA A 361 2.62 25.06 5.76
N ALA A 362 1.67 25.66 6.48
CA ALA A 362 0.65 26.53 5.90
C ALA A 362 1.25 27.82 5.31
N GLY A 363 2.25 28.41 5.98
CA GLY A 363 3.02 29.53 5.43
C GLY A 363 3.71 29.14 4.12
N LEU A 364 4.45 28.02 4.13
CA LEU A 364 5.12 27.48 2.94
C LEU A 364 4.15 27.22 1.77
N TRP A 365 2.97 26.66 2.08
CA TRP A 365 1.95 26.42 1.07
C TRP A 365 1.43 27.73 0.47
N ARG A 366 1.10 28.73 1.30
CA ARG A 366 0.67 30.06 0.83
C ARG A 366 1.75 30.76 0.02
N ASP A 367 3.00 30.70 0.44
CA ASP A 367 4.11 31.31 -0.31
C ASP A 367 4.27 30.68 -1.70
N ARG A 368 4.11 29.35 -1.78
CA ARG A 368 4.21 28.59 -3.04
C ARG A 368 3.00 28.79 -3.96
N TYR A 369 1.81 28.98 -3.40
CA TYR A 369 0.55 28.93 -4.16
C TYR A 369 -0.33 30.18 -4.04
N SER A 370 0.09 31.28 -3.40
CA SER A 370 -0.74 32.47 -3.13
C SER A 370 -1.50 33.00 -4.36
N SER A 371 -0.85 33.10 -5.52
CA SER A 371 -1.49 33.55 -6.76
C SER A 371 -2.38 32.49 -7.40
N ALA A 372 -2.09 31.21 -7.16
CA ALA A 372 -2.82 30.07 -7.73
C ALA A 372 -3.97 29.62 -6.82
N GLU A 373 -3.95 29.93 -5.52
CA GLU A 373 -4.91 29.45 -4.53
C GLU A 373 -6.33 29.88 -4.88
N VAL A 374 -6.54 31.17 -5.15
CA VAL A 374 -7.86 31.72 -5.49
C VAL A 374 -8.38 31.06 -6.77
N LEU A 375 -7.54 30.93 -7.79
CA LEU A 375 -7.89 30.31 -9.06
C LEU A 375 -8.17 28.80 -8.91
N LEU A 376 -7.35 28.07 -8.16
CA LEU A 376 -7.50 26.64 -7.91
C LEU A 376 -8.75 26.36 -7.08
N ARG A 377 -9.00 27.13 -6.02
CA ARG A 377 -10.19 26.98 -5.17
C ARG A 377 -11.44 27.22 -6.01
N ASP A 378 -11.47 28.32 -6.76
CA ASP A 378 -12.62 28.67 -7.60
C ASP A 378 -12.82 27.67 -8.74
N GLN A 379 -11.76 27.25 -9.44
CA GLN A 379 -11.84 26.24 -10.51
C GLN A 379 -12.33 24.89 -9.97
N VAL A 380 -11.83 24.45 -8.82
CA VAL A 380 -12.20 23.15 -8.24
C VAL A 380 -13.62 23.19 -7.70
N GLU A 381 -14.02 24.28 -7.04
CA GLU A 381 -15.42 24.46 -6.64
C GLU A 381 -16.35 24.46 -7.85
N ARG A 382 -15.98 25.14 -8.94
CA ARG A 382 -16.74 25.10 -10.20
C ARG A 382 -16.83 23.68 -10.77
N GLN A 383 -15.72 22.94 -10.83
CA GLN A 383 -15.71 21.54 -11.30
C GLN A 383 -16.53 20.61 -10.40
N LEU A 384 -16.46 20.77 -9.07
CA LEU A 384 -17.25 19.97 -8.13
C LEU A 384 -18.74 20.27 -8.27
N ARG A 385 -19.11 21.54 -8.42
CA ARG A 385 -20.50 21.96 -8.70
C ARG A 385 -20.99 21.42 -10.03
N TRP A 386 -20.17 21.48 -11.08
CA TRP A 386 -20.48 20.93 -12.39
C TRP A 386 -20.71 19.41 -12.34
N ARG A 387 -19.85 18.66 -11.67
CA ARG A 387 -20.05 17.21 -11.49
C ARG A 387 -21.32 16.88 -10.69
N GLN A 388 -21.66 17.67 -9.69
CA GLN A 388 -22.92 17.52 -8.97
C GLN A 388 -24.12 17.80 -9.87
N LEU A 389 -24.06 18.87 -10.67
CA LEU A 389 -25.08 19.20 -11.66
C LEU A 389 -25.23 18.09 -12.70
N GLN A 390 -24.13 17.57 -13.24
CA GLN A 390 -24.15 16.46 -14.19
C GLN A 390 -24.76 15.21 -13.55
N GLY A 391 -24.34 14.83 -12.33
CA GLY A 391 -24.94 13.70 -11.62
C GLY A 391 -26.44 13.88 -11.35
N PHE A 392 -26.87 15.12 -11.09
CA PHE A 392 -28.29 15.46 -10.95
C PHE A 392 -29.04 15.35 -12.28
N ILE A 393 -28.49 15.90 -13.37
CA ILE A 393 -29.05 15.80 -14.74
C ILE A 393 -29.15 14.33 -15.18
N ASP A 394 -28.09 13.55 -14.97
CA ASP A 394 -28.06 12.12 -15.27
C ASP A 394 -29.15 11.38 -14.48
N THR A 395 -29.38 11.77 -13.23
CA THR A 395 -30.45 11.21 -12.40
C THR A 395 -31.83 11.58 -12.94
N LEU A 396 -32.05 12.84 -13.33
CA LEU A 396 -33.33 13.29 -13.92
C LEU A 396 -33.61 12.62 -15.27
N ASN A 397 -32.57 12.41 -16.08
CA ASN A 397 -32.67 11.77 -17.38
C ASN A 397 -32.77 10.25 -17.31
N GLY A 398 -32.68 9.64 -16.12
CA GLY A 398 -32.60 8.19 -15.95
C GLY A 398 -31.33 7.57 -16.56
N ASN A 399 -30.34 8.40 -16.88
CA ASN A 399 -29.05 8.02 -17.49
C ASN A 399 -27.98 7.72 -16.45
N ALA A 400 -28.17 8.16 -15.20
CA ALA A 400 -27.39 7.64 -14.09
C ALA A 400 -27.62 6.14 -14.10
N ALA A 401 -26.60 5.38 -14.49
CA ALA A 401 -26.71 3.95 -14.67
C ALA A 401 -27.42 3.39 -13.43
N ALA A 402 -28.65 2.91 -13.62
CA ALA A 402 -29.36 2.12 -12.64
C ALA A 402 -28.61 0.80 -12.51
N GLY A 403 -27.41 0.85 -11.95
CA GLY A 403 -26.74 -0.29 -11.38
C GLY A 403 -27.58 -0.73 -10.20
N ASN A 404 -28.58 -1.56 -10.51
CA ASN A 404 -29.63 -2.06 -9.61
C ASN A 404 -30.75 -1.04 -9.34
N GLY A 405 -31.81 -1.07 -10.14
CA GLY A 405 -33.24 -0.98 -9.74
C GLY A 405 -33.75 0.04 -8.70
N ASP A 406 -32.94 0.94 -8.17
CA ASP A 406 -33.30 1.87 -7.11
C ASP A 406 -33.97 3.12 -7.71
N VAL A 407 -35.08 3.52 -7.10
CA VAL A 407 -35.73 4.81 -7.33
C VAL A 407 -34.75 5.91 -6.88
N PRO A 408 -34.53 6.98 -7.67
CA PRO A 408 -33.57 8.01 -7.31
C PRO A 408 -33.93 8.67 -5.96
N PRO A 409 -32.95 8.99 -5.10
CA PRO A 409 -33.17 9.42 -3.71
C PRO A 409 -33.73 10.84 -3.56
N PHE A 410 -34.13 11.47 -4.66
CA PHE A 410 -34.63 12.83 -4.65
C PHE A 410 -36.14 12.84 -4.39
N THR A 411 -36.53 12.88 -3.13
CA THR A 411 -37.85 13.44 -2.78
C THR A 411 -37.92 14.86 -3.34
N THR A 412 -39.04 15.22 -3.97
CA THR A 412 -39.29 16.50 -4.66
C THR A 412 -38.77 17.76 -3.94
N PRO A 413 -38.84 17.90 -2.59
CA PRO A 413 -38.30 19.07 -1.90
C PRO A 413 -36.77 19.20 -2.00
N THR A 414 -36.04 18.09 -1.97
CA THR A 414 -34.56 18.06 -2.06
C THR A 414 -34.09 18.34 -3.49
N ALA A 415 -34.84 17.86 -4.49
CA ALA A 415 -34.61 18.19 -5.90
C ALA A 415 -34.81 19.69 -6.16
N MET A 416 -35.91 20.27 -5.66
CA MET A 416 -36.19 21.70 -5.83
C MET A 416 -35.15 22.58 -5.13
N GLY A 417 -34.70 22.19 -3.93
CA GLY A 417 -33.60 22.89 -3.25
C GLY A 417 -32.26 22.82 -3.98
N ALA A 418 -31.96 21.69 -4.63
CA ALA A 418 -30.77 21.56 -5.48
C ALA A 418 -30.89 22.39 -6.77
N ILE A 419 -32.06 22.39 -7.41
CA ILE A 419 -32.36 23.23 -8.59
C ILE A 419 -32.20 24.72 -8.25
N ASP A 420 -32.77 25.17 -7.13
CA ASP A 420 -32.66 26.57 -6.69
C ASP A 420 -31.21 26.95 -6.39
N ALA A 421 -30.43 26.07 -5.76
CA ALA A 421 -29.02 26.31 -5.50
C ALA A 421 -28.19 26.41 -6.80
N VAL A 422 -28.46 25.54 -7.78
CA VAL A 422 -27.82 25.58 -9.10
C VAL A 422 -28.23 26.84 -9.86
N ALA A 423 -29.52 27.20 -9.87
CA ALA A 423 -30.02 28.38 -10.55
C ALA A 423 -29.45 29.67 -9.95
N GLN A 424 -29.35 29.76 -8.62
CA GLN A 424 -28.70 30.88 -7.94
C GLN A 424 -27.21 30.98 -8.27
N TRP A 425 -26.53 29.84 -8.41
CA TRP A 425 -25.13 29.79 -8.82
C TRP A 425 -24.93 30.24 -10.27
N LEU A 426 -25.68 29.69 -11.23
CA LEU A 426 -25.63 30.10 -12.64
C LEU A 426 -25.93 31.59 -12.78
N ALA A 427 -26.91 32.11 -12.03
CA ALA A 427 -27.22 33.54 -12.00
C ALA A 427 -26.09 34.38 -11.37
N ALA A 428 -25.35 33.85 -10.39
CA ALA A 428 -24.19 34.52 -9.81
C ALA A 428 -23.02 34.58 -10.82
N GLU A 429 -22.76 33.51 -11.57
CA GLU A 429 -21.72 33.51 -12.60
C GLU A 429 -22.05 34.40 -13.80
N ALA A 430 -23.29 34.39 -14.26
CA ALA A 430 -23.74 35.31 -15.30
C ALA A 430 -23.55 36.79 -14.90
N ARG A 431 -23.56 37.10 -13.60
CA ARG A 431 -23.32 38.45 -13.06
C ARG A 431 -21.85 38.78 -12.80
N SER A 432 -20.99 37.78 -12.61
CA SER A 432 -19.57 37.97 -12.28
C SER A 432 -18.76 38.49 -13.48
N GLY A 433 -19.24 38.24 -14.71
CA GLY A 433 -18.54 38.59 -15.95
C GLY A 433 -17.21 37.85 -16.13
N ALA A 434 -16.94 36.82 -15.32
CA ALA A 434 -15.70 36.05 -15.32
C ALA A 434 -15.66 34.94 -16.40
N GLY A 435 -16.71 34.84 -17.23
CA GLY A 435 -16.73 33.94 -18.37
C GLY A 435 -15.81 34.43 -19.49
N GLY A 436 -14.65 33.78 -19.64
CA GLY A 436 -14.07 33.63 -20.98
C GLY A 436 -15.07 32.92 -21.90
N PRO A 437 -14.84 32.89 -23.22
CA PRO A 437 -15.74 32.18 -24.15
C PRO A 437 -15.93 30.75 -23.64
N LEU A 438 -17.18 30.37 -23.40
CA LEU A 438 -17.59 29.00 -23.11
C LEU A 438 -17.18 28.17 -24.34
N ASP A 439 -16.51 27.03 -24.13
CA ASP A 439 -16.31 26.06 -25.21
C ASP A 439 -17.69 25.55 -25.67
N GLU A 440 -17.83 25.10 -26.92
CA GLU A 440 -19.12 24.61 -27.47
C GLU A 440 -19.73 23.43 -26.68
N ASP A 441 -18.96 22.79 -25.79
CA ASP A 441 -19.42 21.74 -24.89
C ASP A 441 -20.07 22.28 -23.58
N ASP A 442 -19.94 23.58 -23.29
CA ASP A 442 -20.46 24.28 -22.10
C ASP A 442 -21.80 25.03 -22.36
N GLU A 443 -22.18 25.28 -23.62
CA GLU A 443 -23.52 25.78 -24.03
C GLU A 443 -24.56 24.65 -24.07
#